data_AF-A0A358N209-F1
#
_entry.id   AF-A0A358N209-F1
#
_cell.length_a   1.000
_cell.length_b   1.000
_cell.length_c   1.000
_cell.angle_alpha   90.00
_cell.angle_beta   90.00
_cell.angle_gamma   90.00
#
_symmetry.space_group_name_H-M   'P 1'
#
loop_
_entity.id
_entity.type
_entity.pdbx_description
1 polymer ?
#
loop_
_entity_poly.entity_id
_entity_poly.type
_entity_poly.pdbx_seq_one_letter_code
_entity_poly.pdbx_strand_id
1 'polypeptide(L)'
;DADVDGSHIRTLLLCFFYRQMYELVARGHVYVAQPPLFRVQQGKKRYYIQSDGEMKSQLLERGLSDTIFEAEDGRRVEGESMRAL
;
A
#
# COMPACT_ATOMS: atom_id res chain seq x y z
N ASP A 1 4.80 13.99 5.98
CA ASP A 1 3.42 13.50 5.93
C ASP A 1 3.08 13.05 4.53
N ALA A 2 2.15 12.10 4.39
CA ALA A 2 1.58 11.75 3.09
C ALA A 2 0.63 12.86 2.57
N ASP A 3 0.24 13.78 3.46
CA ASP A 3 -0.61 14.92 3.15
C ASP A 3 0.08 15.98 2.28
N VAL A 4 -0.74 16.85 1.72
CA VAL A 4 -0.36 17.93 0.80
C VAL A 4 0.75 18.81 1.40
N ASP A 5 0.64 19.22 2.67
CA ASP A 5 1.65 20.03 3.34
C ASP A 5 2.97 19.27 3.54
N GLY A 6 2.89 17.95 3.77
CA GLY A 6 4.03 17.06 3.79
C GLY A 6 4.76 17.01 2.45
N SER A 7 4.02 17.04 1.34
CA SER A 7 4.59 17.11 -0.01
C SER A 7 5.23 18.48 -0.32
N HIS A 8 4.63 19.56 0.18
CA HIS A 8 5.15 20.92 0.02
C HIS A 8 6.48 21.10 0.77
N ILE A 9 6.55 20.73 2.05
CA ILE A 9 7.78 20.86 2.83
C ILE A 9 8.90 19.96 2.28
N ARG A 10 8.56 18.75 1.81
CA ARG A 10 9.52 17.85 1.15
C ARG A 10 10.14 18.52 -0.07
N THR A 11 9.33 19.16 -0.91
CA THR A 11 9.80 19.85 -2.11
C THR A 11 10.70 21.02 -1.77
N LEU A 12 10.36 21.82 -0.74
CA LEU A 12 11.19 22.92 -0.27
C LEU A 12 12.55 22.43 0.24
N LEU A 13 12.59 21.36 1.03
CA LEU A 13 13.82 20.78 1.55
C LEU A 13 14.69 20.19 0.42
N LEU A 14 14.08 19.49 -0.54
CA LEU A 14 14.82 18.98 -1.70
C LEU A 14 15.40 20.11 -2.54
N CYS A 15 14.65 21.19 -2.76
CA CYS A 15 15.14 22.38 -3.46
C CYS A 15 16.29 23.05 -2.69
N PHE A 16 16.18 23.16 -1.37
CA PHE A 16 17.25 23.68 -0.51
C PHE A 16 18.52 22.83 -0.61
N PHE A 17 18.43 21.51 -0.44
CA PHE A 17 19.59 20.62 -0.56
C PHE A 17 20.20 20.67 -1.96
N TYR A 18 19.37 20.70 -3.00
CA TYR A 18 19.85 20.79 -4.38
C TYR A 18 20.60 22.11 -4.65
N ARG A 19 20.09 23.25 -4.16
CA ARG A 19 20.68 24.56 -4.45
C ARG A 19 21.83 24.95 -3.53
N GLN A 20 21.80 24.55 -2.26
CA GLN A 20 22.74 24.99 -1.24
C GLN A 20 23.77 23.91 -0.86
N MET A 21 23.43 22.64 -1.02
CA MET A 21 24.23 21.51 -0.53
C MET A 21 24.29 20.36 -1.54
N TYR A 22 24.50 20.69 -2.82
CA TYR A 22 24.42 19.74 -3.94
C TYR A 22 25.26 18.47 -3.75
N GLU A 23 26.46 18.60 -3.16
CA GLU A 23 27.36 17.46 -2.88
C GLU A 23 26.67 16.35 -2.06
N LEU A 24 25.78 16.70 -1.12
CA LEU A 24 25.03 15.69 -0.35
C LEU A 24 24.06 14.90 -1.22
N VAL A 25 23.45 15.56 -2.22
CA VAL A 25 22.57 14.90 -3.19
C VAL A 25 23.39 14.03 -4.14
N ALA A 26 24.46 14.60 -4.72
CA ALA A 26 25.31 13.91 -5.70
C ALA A 26 26.00 12.66 -5.12
N ARG A 27 26.38 12.70 -3.85
CA ARG A 27 27.00 11.55 -3.15
C ARG A 27 26.00 10.57 -2.54
N GLY A 28 24.70 10.78 -2.73
CA GLY A 28 23.66 9.87 -2.23
C GLY A 28 23.51 9.88 -0.71
N HIS A 29 23.64 11.04 -0.06
CA HIS A 29 23.45 11.20 1.39
C HIS A 29 22.03 11.66 1.78
N VAL A 30 21.19 12.01 0.81
CA VAL A 30 19.81 12.46 1.04
C VAL A 30 18.85 11.30 0.80
N TYR A 31 18.10 10.90 1.83
CA TYR A 31 17.13 9.81 1.79
C TYR A 31 15.73 10.32 2.17
N VAL A 32 14.70 9.74 1.53
CA VAL A 32 13.30 10.03 1.85
C VAL A 32 12.69 8.79 2.48
N ALA A 33 12.21 8.92 3.71
CA ALA A 33 11.46 7.84 4.35
C ALA A 33 10.16 7.57 3.57
N GLN A 34 9.85 6.30 3.37
CA GLN A 34 8.57 5.83 2.83
C GLN A 34 7.78 5.20 3.98
N PRO A 35 6.92 5.96 4.67
CA PRO A 35 6.07 5.39 5.70
C PRO A 35 5.05 4.43 5.07
N PRO A 36 4.61 3.40 5.81
CA PRO A 36 3.59 2.48 5.32
C PRO A 36 2.27 3.20 5.07
N LEU A 37 1.62 2.83 3.97
CA LEU A 37 0.36 3.43 3.54
C LEU A 37 -0.82 2.95 4.39
N PHE A 38 -0.82 1.68 4.80
CA PHE A 38 -1.84 1.12 5.67
C PHE A 38 -1.25 0.39 6.87
N ARG A 39 -2.02 0.40 7.97
CA ARG A 39 -1.83 -0.48 9.11
C ARG A 39 -3.06 -1.35 9.26
N VAL A 40 -2.92 -2.65 9.06
CA VAL A 40 -4.02 -3.61 9.18
C VAL A 40 -3.95 -4.34 10.52
N GLN A 41 -5.09 -4.43 11.19
CA GLN A 41 -5.24 -5.15 12.45
C GLN A 41 -6.36 -6.19 12.32
N GLN A 42 -6.03 -7.46 12.56
CA GLN A 42 -6.99 -8.57 12.55
C GLN A 42 -6.81 -9.37 13.85
N GLY A 43 -7.73 -9.19 14.78
CA GLY A 43 -7.62 -9.76 16.13
C GLY A 43 -6.29 -9.36 16.79
N LYS A 44 -5.42 -10.35 17.05
CA LYS A 44 -4.08 -10.15 17.64
C LYS A 44 -2.98 -9.85 16.61
N LYS A 45 -3.20 -10.08 15.32
CA LYS A 45 -2.20 -9.86 14.26
C LYS A 45 -2.24 -8.39 13.82
N ARG A 46 -1.06 -7.75 13.77
CA ARG A 46 -0.86 -6.40 13.24
C ARG A 46 0.29 -6.42 12.24
N TYR A 47 0.07 -5.81 11.08
CA TYR A 47 1.08 -5.67 10.05
C TYR A 47 0.82 -4.41 9.21
N TYR A 48 1.82 -4.01 8.45
CA TYR A 48 1.83 -2.79 7.65
C TYR A 48 1.87 -3.14 6.17
N ILE A 49 1.19 -2.35 5.35
CA ILE A 49 1.10 -2.52 3.90
C ILE A 49 1.62 -1.25 3.24
N GLN A 50 2.45 -1.42 2.22
CA GLN A 50 3.17 -0.33 1.59
C GLN A 50 2.45 0.24 0.37
N SER A 51 1.48 -0.48 -0.20
CA SER A 51 0.81 -0.08 -1.44
C SER A 51 -0.70 -0.35 -1.47
N ASP A 52 -1.41 0.44 -2.27
CA ASP A 52 -2.83 0.21 -2.57
C ASP A 52 -3.07 -1.14 -3.25
N GLY A 53 -2.17 -1.58 -4.13
CA GLY A 53 -2.29 -2.85 -4.85
C GLY A 53 -2.22 -4.06 -3.91
N GLU A 54 -1.29 -4.02 -2.95
CA GLU A 54 -1.16 -5.04 -1.91
C GLU A 54 -2.39 -5.05 -1.00
N MET A 55 -2.92 -3.87 -0.63
CA MET A 55 -4.15 -3.77 0.17
C MET A 55 -5.36 -4.34 -0.58
N LYS A 56 -5.54 -4.00 -1.87
CA LYS A 56 -6.63 -4.53 -2.70
C LYS A 56 -6.56 -6.06 -2.82
N SER A 57 -5.36 -6.59 -3.06
CA SER A 57 -5.15 -8.03 -3.19
C SER A 57 -5.50 -8.77 -1.90
N GLN A 58 -5.10 -8.23 -0.74
CA GLN A 58 -5.49 -8.80 0.56
C GLN A 58 -6.99 -8.71 0.83
N LEU A 59 -7.63 -7.60 0.48
CA LEU A 59 -9.07 -7.46 0.66
C LEU A 59 -9.84 -8.46 -0.20
N LEU A 60 -9.43 -8.65 -1.45
CA LEU A 60 -9.98 -9.65 -2.35
C LEU A 60 -9.77 -11.07 -1.82
N GLU A 61 -8.54 -11.41 -1.43
CA GLU A 61 -8.24 -12.71 -0.86
C GLU A 61 -9.11 -13.03 0.36
N ARG A 62 -9.23 -12.07 1.29
CA ARG A 62 -10.07 -12.20 2.48
C ARG A 62 -11.54 -12.36 2.15
N GLY A 63 -12.06 -11.56 1.20
CA GLY A 63 -13.44 -11.64 0.76
C GLY A 63 -13.79 -12.98 0.12
N LEU A 64 -12.83 -13.61 -0.56
CA LEU A 64 -13.04 -14.88 -1.25
C LEU A 64 -12.86 -16.10 -0.32
N SER A 65 -12.02 -16.02 0.72
CA SER A 65 -11.76 -17.18 1.60
C SER A 65 -12.97 -17.69 2.38
N ASP A 66 -13.95 -16.82 2.68
CA ASP A 66 -15.13 -17.18 3.49
C ASP A 66 -16.45 -17.10 2.70
N THR A 67 -16.39 -16.99 1.36
CA THR A 67 -17.59 -16.80 0.52
C THR A 67 -17.85 -18.01 -0.38
N ILE A 68 -19.11 -18.43 -0.42
CA ILE A 68 -19.63 -19.45 -1.35
C ILE A 68 -20.57 -18.76 -2.31
N PHE A 69 -20.34 -18.91 -3.62
CA PHE A 69 -21.27 -18.45 -4.64
C PHE A 69 -22.21 -19.59 -5.03
N GLU A 70 -23.51 -19.39 -4.87
CA GLU A 70 -24.55 -20.33 -5.32
C GLU A 70 -25.28 -19.76 -6.53
N ALA A 71 -25.13 -20.40 -7.68
CA ALA A 71 -25.78 -20.01 -8.93
C ALA A 71 -27.23 -20.55 -9.00
N GLU A 72 -28.09 -19.94 -9.83
CA GLU A 72 -29.49 -20.36 -10.01
C GLU A 72 -29.66 -21.81 -10.48
N ASP A 73 -28.63 -22.39 -11.12
CA ASP A 73 -28.61 -23.79 -11.55
C ASP A 73 -28.08 -24.77 -10.49
N GLY A 74 -27.86 -24.29 -9.25
CA GLY A 74 -27.38 -25.09 -8.13
C GLY A 74 -25.86 -25.31 -8.10
N ARG A 75 -25.10 -24.72 -9.02
CA ARG A 75 -23.63 -24.76 -8.96
C ARG A 75 -23.11 -23.95 -7.78
N ARG A 76 -22.23 -24.57 -6.99
CA ARG A 76 -21.51 -23.93 -5.87
C ARG A 76 -20.09 -23.66 -6.32
N VAL A 77 -19.65 -22.40 -6.25
CA VAL A 77 -18.30 -21.98 -6.64
C VAL A 77 -17.60 -21.39 -5.43
N GLU A 78 -16.42 -21.93 -5.12
CA GLU A 78 -15.64 -21.60 -3.93
C GLU A 78 -14.16 -21.40 -4.30
N GLY A 79 -13.42 -20.66 -3.46
CA GLY A 79 -11.96 -20.59 -3.51
C GLY A 79 -11.39 -20.07 -4.83
N GLU A 80 -10.43 -20.80 -5.42
CA GLU A 80 -9.77 -20.40 -6.67
C GLU A 80 -10.73 -20.31 -7.87
N SER A 81 -11.79 -21.12 -7.88
CA SER A 81 -12.80 -21.07 -8.94
C SER A 81 -13.59 -19.76 -8.92
N MET A 82 -13.64 -19.09 -7.76
CA MET A 82 -14.25 -17.77 -7.59
C MET A 82 -13.33 -16.62 -8.02
N ARG A 83 -12.00 -16.83 -8.03
CA ARG A 83 -11.04 -15.84 -8.57
C ARG A 83 -11.07 -15.73 -10.09
N ALA A 84 -11.52 -16.78 -10.77
CA ALA A 84 -11.52 -16.87 -12.23
C ALA A 84 -12.83 -16.40 -12.89
N LEU A 85 -13.86 -16.13 -12.09
CA LEU A 85 -15.12 -15.50 -12.51
C LEU A 85 -14.99 -13.98 -12.52
#